data_AF-A0A6G1EMH9-F1
#
_entry.id   AF-A0A6G1EMH9-F1
#
_cell.length_a   1.000
_cell.length_b   1.000
_cell.length_c   1.000
_cell.angle_alpha   90.00
_cell.angle_beta   90.00
_cell.angle_gamma   90.00
#
_symmetry.space_group_name_H-M   'P 1'
#
loop_
_entity.id
_entity.type
_entity.pdbx_description
1 polymer ?
#
loop_
_entity_poly.entity_id
_entity_poly.type
_entity_poly.pdbx_seq_one_letter_code
_entity_poly.pdbx_strand_id
1 'polypeptide(L)'
;MATPASFFHHPDSSRPALPGAAAVAACAAMAVSYVAVLYAPTVLLRLPPPTSLRAFLHRRFVCAAFSSAASVLATASLLRVWSIGDLSDALAVFGIRSDHLLQAVAIPLLLTSLVYAGSFVARLWLLATSCGRDDGELEIGFAQRLAHWICAAVGDVMVWRNCVVAPITEELVFRACMVPLLLCGGFKIYSIIFLSPIFFSLGK
;
A
#
# COMPACT_ATOMS: atom_id res chain seq x y z
N MET A 1 -55.22 22.87 -2.25
CA MET A 1 -55.22 23.89 -1.19
C MET A 1 -54.98 23.14 0.12
N ALA A 2 -53.82 23.09 0.76
CA ALA A 2 -52.56 23.82 0.68
C ALA A 2 -51.38 22.90 1.09
N THR A 3 -50.22 23.09 0.48
CA THR A 3 -48.87 22.88 1.07
C THR A 3 -48.43 24.19 1.77
N PRO A 4 -47.31 24.29 2.53
CA PRO A 4 -46.24 23.32 2.76
C PRO A 4 -45.77 23.21 4.24
N ALA A 5 -45.08 22.12 4.59
CA ALA A 5 -44.14 22.11 5.72
C ALA A 5 -42.77 21.68 5.18
N SER A 6 -41.98 22.70 4.88
CA SER A 6 -40.55 22.65 4.60
C SER A 6 -39.80 22.10 5.81
N PHE A 7 -39.45 20.81 5.78
CA PHE A 7 -38.50 20.24 6.73
C PHE A 7 -37.08 20.49 6.22
N PHE A 8 -36.59 21.68 6.56
CA PHE A 8 -35.19 22.09 6.69
C PHE A 8 -34.13 21.26 5.93
N HIS A 9 -33.81 21.76 4.74
CA HIS A 9 -32.42 21.85 4.29
C HIS A 9 -31.58 22.50 5.40
N HIS A 10 -30.66 21.74 6.00
CA HIS A 10 -29.51 22.29 6.71
C HIS A 10 -28.25 21.69 6.08
N PRO A 11 -27.63 22.35 5.09
CA PRO A 11 -26.35 21.93 4.56
C PRO A 11 -25.25 22.78 5.21
N ASP A 12 -24.98 22.63 6.50
CA ASP A 12 -23.82 23.28 7.13
C ASP A 12 -23.36 22.50 8.38
N SER A 13 -22.45 21.56 8.17
CA SER A 13 -21.52 21.09 9.20
C SER A 13 -20.11 21.01 8.62
N SER A 14 -19.52 22.19 8.43
CA SER A 14 -18.14 22.58 8.80
C SER A 14 -17.10 21.47 9.10
N ARG A 15 -16.94 20.48 8.21
CA ARG A 15 -15.63 19.84 8.04
C ARG A 15 -14.77 20.82 7.25
N PRO A 16 -13.48 21.05 7.58
CA PRO A 16 -12.59 21.70 6.64
C PRO A 16 -12.54 20.78 5.43
N ALA A 17 -13.34 21.08 4.40
CA ALA A 17 -13.19 20.45 3.11
C ALA A 17 -11.80 20.87 2.62
N LEU A 18 -10.84 19.95 2.75
CA LEU A 18 -9.50 20.16 2.23
C LEU A 18 -9.68 20.56 0.76
N PRO A 19 -9.18 21.72 0.31
CA PRO A 19 -9.36 22.12 -1.08
C PRO A 19 -8.91 20.99 -2.01
N GLY A 20 -9.69 20.65 -3.04
CA GLY A 20 -9.36 19.52 -3.92
C GLY A 20 -7.94 19.60 -4.50
N ALA A 21 -7.47 20.82 -4.79
CA ALA A 21 -6.09 21.08 -5.20
C ALA A 21 -5.06 20.76 -4.10
N ALA A 22 -5.36 21.07 -2.84
CA ALA A 22 -4.50 20.74 -1.70
C ALA A 22 -4.47 19.22 -1.44
N ALA A 23 -5.60 18.52 -1.63
CA ALA A 23 -5.65 17.05 -1.55
C ALA A 23 -4.78 16.40 -2.63
N VAL A 24 -4.89 16.86 -3.88
CA VAL A 24 -4.08 16.37 -5.01
C VAL A 24 -2.60 16.69 -4.79
N ALA A 25 -2.26 17.91 -4.34
CA ALA A 25 -0.89 18.31 -4.05
C ALA A 25 -0.28 17.47 -2.91
N ALA A 26 -1.04 17.19 -1.85
CA ALA A 26 -0.61 16.31 -0.77
C ALA A 26 -0.38 14.87 -1.27
N CYS A 27 -1.26 14.34 -2.10
CA CYS A 27 -1.09 13.02 -2.71
C CYS A 27 0.15 12.97 -3.61
N ALA A 28 0.36 13.97 -4.47
CA ALA A 28 1.54 14.08 -5.31
C ALA A 28 2.83 14.17 -4.47
N ALA A 29 2.84 14.99 -3.41
CA ALA A 29 3.97 15.12 -2.51
C ALA A 29 4.32 13.79 -1.81
N MET A 30 3.31 13.03 -1.38
CA MET A 30 3.51 11.70 -0.78
C MET A 30 4.03 10.67 -1.80
N ALA A 31 3.56 10.69 -3.04
CA ALA A 31 4.08 9.82 -4.10
C ALA A 31 5.54 10.14 -4.40
N VAL A 32 5.86 11.42 -4.59
CA VAL A 32 7.23 11.87 -4.88
C VAL A 32 8.16 11.60 -3.70
N SER A 33 7.74 11.84 -2.46
CA SER A 33 8.57 11.57 -1.27
C SER A 33 8.85 10.08 -1.11
N TYR A 34 7.84 9.22 -1.28
CA TYR A 34 8.00 7.76 -1.23
C TYR A 34 9.10 7.29 -2.20
N VAL A 35 9.14 7.89 -3.38
CA VAL A 35 10.00 7.48 -4.50
C VAL A 35 11.39 8.05 -4.39
N ALA A 36 11.48 9.33 -4.05
CA ALA A 36 12.75 10.00 -3.78
C ALA A 36 13.52 9.26 -2.67
N VAL A 37 12.80 8.83 -1.62
CA VAL A 37 13.35 8.06 -0.50
C VAL A 37 13.68 6.62 -0.90
N LEU A 38 12.95 6.03 -1.85
CA LEU A 38 13.22 4.70 -2.41
C LEU A 38 14.50 4.65 -3.27
N TYR A 39 14.70 5.65 -4.13
CA TYR A 39 15.73 5.62 -5.18
C TYR A 39 16.97 6.44 -4.84
N ALA A 40 16.85 7.47 -4.02
CA ALA A 40 17.95 8.36 -3.66
C ALA A 40 18.17 8.49 -2.14
N PRO A 41 18.15 7.38 -1.34
CA PRO A 41 18.38 7.49 0.10
C PRO A 41 19.77 8.05 0.42
N THR A 42 20.76 7.77 -0.43
CA THR A 42 22.14 8.25 -0.31
C THR A 42 22.26 9.76 -0.52
N VAL A 43 21.47 10.32 -1.45
CA VAL A 43 21.49 11.76 -1.78
C VAL A 43 20.70 12.55 -0.75
N LEU A 44 19.56 12.02 -0.30
CA LEU A 44 18.67 12.69 0.65
C LEU A 44 19.17 12.64 2.10
N LEU A 45 19.65 11.48 2.55
CA LEU A 45 20.07 11.28 3.95
C LEU A 45 21.58 11.39 4.15
N ARG A 46 22.34 11.78 3.10
CA ARG A 46 23.82 11.84 3.10
C ARG A 46 24.48 10.60 3.71
N LEU A 47 23.89 9.44 3.47
CA LEU A 47 24.39 8.19 4.05
C LEU A 47 25.68 7.75 3.34
N PRO A 48 26.66 7.18 4.06
CA PRO A 48 27.87 6.65 3.43
C PRO A 48 27.51 5.56 2.42
N PRO A 49 28.25 5.40 1.30
CA PRO A 49 27.93 4.40 0.29
C PRO A 49 27.81 2.99 0.90
N PRO A 50 26.82 2.18 0.49
CA PRO A 50 26.61 0.86 1.06
C PRO A 50 27.77 -0.07 0.70
N THR A 51 28.28 -0.79 1.70
CA THR A 51 29.36 -1.77 1.54
C THR A 51 28.89 -3.14 1.06
N SER A 52 27.58 -3.40 1.13
CA SER A 52 26.95 -4.63 0.64
C SER A 52 25.52 -4.39 0.15
N LEU A 53 25.04 -5.26 -0.76
CA LEU A 53 23.68 -5.22 -1.30
C LEU A 53 22.62 -5.43 -0.21
N ARG A 54 22.90 -6.26 0.82
CA ARG A 54 22.01 -6.45 1.97
C ARG A 54 21.85 -5.17 2.79
N ALA A 55 22.96 -4.45 3.04
CA ALA A 55 22.92 -3.17 3.75
C ALA A 55 22.21 -2.08 2.93
N PHE A 56 22.38 -2.07 1.61
CA PHE A 56 21.64 -1.18 0.70
C PHE A 56 20.12 -1.42 0.79
N LEU A 57 19.68 -2.67 0.70
CA LEU A 57 18.26 -3.03 0.81
C LEU A 57 17.67 -2.68 2.17
N HIS A 58 18.37 -3.00 3.25
CA HIS A 58 17.91 -2.70 4.61
C HIS A 58 17.67 -1.19 4.79
N ARG A 59 18.58 -0.35 4.30
CA ARG A 59 18.41 1.11 4.35
C ARG A 59 17.19 1.55 3.55
N ARG A 60 17.01 1.03 2.34
CA ARG A 60 15.85 1.32 1.50
C ARG A 60 14.53 0.91 2.17
N PHE A 61 14.52 -0.21 2.90
CA PHE A 61 13.35 -0.63 3.68
C PHE A 61 13.03 0.31 4.84
N VAL A 62 14.03 0.68 5.63
CA VAL A 62 13.85 1.62 6.74
C VAL A 62 13.38 2.98 6.22
N CYS A 63 13.96 3.44 5.11
CA CYS A 63 13.59 4.67 4.43
C CYS A 63 12.14 4.61 3.91
N ALA A 64 11.75 3.53 3.23
CA ALA A 64 10.39 3.32 2.76
C ALA A 64 9.39 3.29 3.94
N ALA A 65 9.70 2.55 5.01
CA ALA A 65 8.86 2.47 6.20
C ALA A 65 8.70 3.84 6.88
N PHE A 66 9.79 4.60 7.00
CA PHE A 66 9.75 5.96 7.54
C PHE A 66 8.91 6.89 6.67
N SER A 67 9.09 6.84 5.34
CA SER A 67 8.29 7.64 4.41
C SER A 67 6.80 7.26 4.47
N SER A 68 6.49 5.96 4.55
CA SER A 68 5.11 5.50 4.68
C SER A 68 4.49 5.92 6.02
N ALA A 69 5.23 5.85 7.13
CA ALA A 69 4.77 6.35 8.42
C ALA A 69 4.56 7.86 8.40
N ALA A 70 5.46 8.62 7.78
CA ALA A 70 5.32 10.06 7.59
C ALA A 70 4.08 10.40 6.76
N SER A 71 3.78 9.64 5.70
CA SER A 71 2.55 9.79 4.90
C SER A 71 1.29 9.52 5.72
N VAL A 72 1.28 8.46 6.55
CA VAL A 72 0.15 8.17 7.46
C VAL A 72 -0.05 9.30 8.46
N LEU A 73 1.03 9.80 9.08
CA LEU A 73 0.98 10.91 10.01
C LEU A 73 0.51 12.22 9.34
N ALA A 74 1.01 12.50 8.14
CA ALA A 74 0.59 13.65 7.34
C ALA A 74 -0.91 13.57 7.03
N THR A 75 -1.40 12.43 6.54
CA THR A 75 -2.83 12.21 6.28
C THR A 75 -3.65 12.31 7.57
N ALA A 76 -3.20 11.71 8.69
CA ALA A 76 -3.89 11.80 9.98
C ALA A 76 -4.00 13.25 10.47
N SER A 77 -2.95 14.06 10.25
CA SER A 77 -2.93 15.48 10.61
C SER A 77 -3.85 16.32 9.71
N LEU A 78 -3.82 16.08 8.39
CA LEU A 78 -4.65 16.79 7.42
C LEU A 78 -6.14 16.49 7.62
N LEU A 79 -6.47 15.24 7.96
CA LEU A 79 -7.82 14.79 8.25
C LEU A 79 -8.24 15.05 9.71
N ARG A 80 -7.33 15.59 10.54
CA ARG A 80 -7.52 15.85 11.98
C ARG A 80 -8.05 14.64 12.75
N VAL A 81 -7.56 13.45 12.39
CA VAL A 81 -7.96 12.17 12.99
C VAL A 81 -7.61 12.11 14.48
N TRP A 82 -6.63 12.88 14.94
CA TRP A 82 -6.28 13.04 16.36
C TRP A 82 -7.43 13.55 17.25
N SER A 83 -8.48 14.14 16.66
CA SER A 83 -9.68 14.53 17.40
C SER A 83 -10.63 13.36 17.68
N ILE A 84 -10.41 12.20 17.05
CA ILE A 84 -11.20 10.99 17.24
C ILE A 84 -10.55 10.22 18.39
N GLY A 85 -11.26 10.10 19.52
CA GLY A 85 -10.73 9.50 20.75
C GLY A 85 -10.35 8.02 20.62
N ASP A 86 -10.84 7.33 19.58
CA ASP A 86 -10.68 5.90 19.38
C ASP A 86 -9.79 5.55 18.17
N LEU A 87 -8.77 4.73 18.42
CA LEU A 87 -7.84 4.23 17.39
C LEU A 87 -8.56 3.39 16.32
N SER A 88 -9.62 2.67 16.68
CA SER A 88 -10.42 1.89 15.73
C SER A 88 -11.09 2.77 14.68
N ASP A 89 -11.62 3.92 15.11
CA ASP A 89 -12.28 4.88 14.21
C ASP A 89 -11.25 5.62 13.36
N ALA A 90 -10.07 5.92 13.92
CA ALA A 90 -8.94 6.44 13.16
C ALA A 90 -8.50 5.47 12.05
N LEU A 91 -8.37 4.17 12.36
CA LEU A 91 -8.02 3.12 11.40
C LEU A 91 -9.11 2.93 10.34
N ALA A 92 -10.38 3.07 10.71
CA ALA A 92 -11.50 3.01 9.76
C ALA A 92 -11.40 4.09 8.67
N VAL A 93 -10.89 5.30 8.99
CA VAL A 93 -10.64 6.37 8.01
C VAL A 93 -9.58 5.97 6.97
N PHE A 94 -8.57 5.21 7.38
CA PHE A 94 -7.56 4.65 6.48
C PHE A 94 -8.06 3.41 5.71
N GLY A 95 -9.33 3.03 5.88
CA GLY A 95 -9.93 1.84 5.26
C GLY A 95 -9.63 0.53 5.98
N ILE A 96 -9.05 0.60 7.19
CA ILE A 96 -8.72 -0.54 8.05
C ILE A 96 -9.88 -0.71 9.03
N ARG A 97 -10.93 -1.43 8.61
CA ARG A 97 -12.13 -1.67 9.42
C ARG A 97 -12.06 -3.03 10.11
N SER A 98 -12.18 -3.04 11.44
CA SER A 98 -12.11 -4.22 12.32
C SER A 98 -13.01 -5.39 11.88
N ASP A 99 -14.21 -5.10 11.37
CA ASP A 99 -15.22 -6.12 11.02
C ASP A 99 -14.88 -6.95 9.78
N HIS A 100 -14.02 -6.41 8.89
CA HIS A 100 -13.62 -7.07 7.64
C HIS A 100 -12.12 -6.90 7.33
N LEU A 101 -11.26 -6.76 8.34
CA LEU A 101 -9.82 -6.50 8.18
C LEU A 101 -9.16 -7.48 7.22
N LEU A 102 -9.47 -8.77 7.39
CA LEU A 102 -8.85 -9.82 6.59
C LEU A 102 -9.22 -9.67 5.12
N GLN A 103 -10.46 -9.32 4.79
CA GLN A 103 -10.85 -9.09 3.40
C GLN A 103 -10.33 -7.76 2.85
N ALA A 104 -10.40 -6.69 3.63
CA ALA A 104 -10.06 -5.33 3.23
C ALA A 104 -8.55 -5.08 3.09
N VAL A 105 -7.73 -5.89 3.78
CA VAL A 105 -6.26 -5.78 3.80
C VAL A 105 -5.62 -6.97 3.09
N ALA A 106 -6.07 -8.22 3.33
CA ALA A 106 -5.40 -9.38 2.73
C ALA A 106 -5.65 -9.46 1.22
N ILE A 107 -6.85 -9.17 0.71
CA ILE A 107 -7.10 -9.25 -0.74
C ILE A 107 -6.23 -8.26 -1.53
N PRO A 108 -6.18 -6.96 -1.18
CA PRO A 108 -5.32 -6.01 -1.88
C PRO A 108 -3.83 -6.35 -1.72
N LEU A 109 -3.37 -6.74 -0.53
CA LEU A 109 -1.97 -7.12 -0.31
C LEU A 109 -1.59 -8.39 -1.09
N LEU A 110 -2.48 -9.38 -1.15
CA LEU A 110 -2.25 -10.59 -1.94
C LEU A 110 -2.21 -10.27 -3.44
N LEU A 111 -3.09 -9.41 -3.94
CA LEU A 111 -3.05 -8.98 -5.34
C LEU A 111 -1.75 -8.23 -5.67
N THR A 112 -1.36 -7.26 -4.86
CA THR A 112 -0.16 -6.45 -5.09
C THR A 112 1.11 -7.30 -4.93
N SER A 113 1.16 -8.19 -3.94
CA SER A 113 2.25 -9.17 -3.82
C SER A 113 2.30 -10.14 -4.99
N LEU A 114 1.17 -10.58 -5.54
CA LEU A 114 1.12 -11.48 -6.70
C LEU A 114 1.68 -10.81 -7.96
N VAL A 115 1.38 -9.52 -8.18
CA VAL A 115 1.94 -8.72 -9.28
C VAL A 115 3.47 -8.65 -9.18
N TYR A 116 4.01 -8.39 -7.98
CA TYR A 116 5.46 -8.38 -7.74
C TYR A 116 6.08 -9.79 -7.72
N ALA A 117 5.29 -10.80 -7.40
CA ALA A 117 5.67 -12.21 -7.37
C ALA A 117 5.49 -12.89 -8.74
N GLY A 118 5.38 -12.16 -9.85
CA GLY A 118 5.26 -12.75 -11.20
C GLY A 118 6.37 -13.78 -11.51
N SER A 119 7.60 -13.57 -10.98
CA SER A 119 8.70 -14.55 -11.07
C SER A 119 8.50 -15.79 -10.21
N PHE A 120 7.79 -15.68 -9.08
CA PHE A 120 7.40 -16.78 -8.20
C PHE A 120 6.31 -17.62 -8.88
N VAL A 121 5.29 -16.99 -9.46
CA VAL A 121 4.20 -17.67 -10.19
C VAL A 121 4.75 -18.38 -11.43
N ALA A 122 5.62 -17.73 -12.20
CA ALA A 122 6.26 -18.36 -13.35
C ALA A 122 7.10 -19.60 -12.95
N ARG A 123 7.82 -19.54 -11.82
CA ARG A 123 8.61 -20.67 -11.31
C ARG A 123 7.74 -21.78 -10.70
N LEU A 124 6.66 -21.42 -10.00
CA LEU A 124 5.67 -22.37 -9.50
C LEU A 124 4.96 -23.07 -10.66
N TRP A 125 4.65 -22.33 -11.72
CA TRP A 125 4.09 -22.87 -12.96
C TRP A 125 5.06 -23.83 -13.66
N LEU A 126 6.36 -23.52 -13.69
CA LEU A 126 7.38 -24.43 -14.19
C LEU A 126 7.51 -25.70 -13.34
N LEU A 127 7.44 -25.58 -12.00
CA LEU A 127 7.45 -26.73 -11.09
C LEU A 127 6.18 -27.58 -11.28
N ALA A 128 5.01 -26.96 -11.40
CA ALA A 128 3.73 -27.63 -11.61
C ALA A 128 3.68 -28.36 -12.97
N THR A 129 4.17 -27.73 -14.04
CA THR A 129 4.22 -28.35 -15.38
C THR A 129 5.28 -29.45 -15.46
N SER A 130 6.36 -29.38 -14.68
CA SER A 130 7.34 -30.48 -14.56
C SER A 130 6.83 -31.70 -13.78
N CYS A 131 5.77 -31.54 -12.98
CA CYS A 131 5.19 -32.61 -12.15
C CYS A 131 4.10 -33.43 -12.86
N GLY A 132 3.53 -32.95 -13.96
CA GLY A 132 2.45 -33.65 -14.67
C GLY A 132 2.89 -34.88 -15.49
N ARG A 133 4.01 -35.54 -15.16
CA ARG A 133 4.59 -36.63 -15.97
C ARG A 133 4.80 -37.97 -15.24
N ASP A 134 4.62 -38.08 -13.92
CA ASP A 134 4.88 -39.37 -13.25
C ASP A 134 3.99 -39.55 -12.00
N ASP A 135 3.17 -40.60 -12.01
CA ASP A 135 2.14 -40.89 -11.02
C ASP A 135 2.71 -41.64 -9.80
N GLY A 136 2.47 -41.12 -8.58
CA GLY A 136 2.45 -41.93 -7.35
C GLY A 136 3.46 -41.56 -6.25
N GLU A 137 4.76 -41.48 -6.53
CA GLU A 137 5.80 -41.16 -5.51
C GLU A 137 6.13 -39.66 -5.42
N LEU A 138 5.42 -38.83 -6.20
CA LEU A 138 5.84 -37.48 -6.57
C LEU A 138 5.41 -36.38 -5.58
N GLU A 139 4.36 -36.59 -4.77
CA GLU A 139 3.86 -35.56 -3.84
C GLU A 139 4.87 -35.23 -2.73
N ILE A 140 5.56 -36.24 -2.19
CA ILE A 140 6.55 -36.04 -1.13
C ILE A 140 7.78 -35.29 -1.70
N GLY A 141 8.22 -35.65 -2.91
CA GLY A 141 9.33 -34.98 -3.60
C GLY A 141 9.01 -33.54 -4.00
N PHE A 142 7.77 -33.28 -4.46
CA PHE A 142 7.29 -31.93 -4.75
C PHE A 142 7.19 -31.09 -3.49
N ALA A 143 6.56 -31.60 -2.43
CA ALA A 143 6.43 -30.90 -1.16
C ALA A 143 7.81 -30.57 -0.56
N GLN A 144 8.77 -31.49 -0.67
CA GLN A 144 10.13 -31.27 -0.17
C GLN A 144 10.92 -30.26 -1.02
N ARG A 145 10.79 -30.30 -2.36
CA ARG A 145 11.39 -29.29 -3.27
C ARG A 145 10.77 -27.91 -3.05
N LEU A 146 9.46 -27.86 -2.89
CA LEU A 146 8.71 -26.65 -2.56
C LEU A 146 9.14 -26.12 -1.20
N ALA A 147 9.23 -26.96 -0.17
CA ALA A 147 9.65 -26.58 1.18
C ALA A 147 11.09 -26.04 1.21
N HIS A 148 12.04 -26.74 0.58
CA HIS A 148 13.42 -26.24 0.46
C HIS A 148 13.50 -24.90 -0.26
N TRP A 149 12.73 -24.74 -1.34
CA TRP A 149 12.68 -23.47 -2.05
C TRP A 149 11.99 -22.37 -1.23
N ILE A 150 10.91 -22.67 -0.51
CA ILE A 150 10.27 -21.72 0.41
C ILE A 150 11.28 -21.30 1.48
N CYS A 151 12.02 -22.25 2.08
CA CYS A 151 13.06 -21.94 3.06
C CYS A 151 14.16 -21.04 2.46
N ALA A 152 14.59 -21.30 1.22
CA ALA A 152 15.57 -20.47 0.52
C ALA A 152 15.00 -19.07 0.18
N ALA A 153 13.75 -19.00 -0.25
CA ALA A 153 13.05 -17.77 -0.60
C ALA A 153 12.74 -16.90 0.63
N VAL A 154 12.41 -17.52 1.77
CA VAL A 154 12.23 -16.85 3.06
C VAL A 154 13.55 -16.21 3.54
N GLY A 155 14.69 -16.85 3.24
CA GLY A 155 16.02 -16.31 3.52
C GLY A 155 16.47 -15.21 2.56
N ASP A 156 15.82 -15.06 1.40
CA ASP A 156 16.19 -14.07 0.41
C ASP A 156 15.52 -12.71 0.69
N VAL A 157 16.35 -11.73 1.00
CA VAL A 157 15.96 -10.35 1.26
C VAL A 157 15.28 -9.71 0.04
N MET A 158 15.58 -10.17 -1.18
CA MET A 158 14.93 -9.70 -2.40
C MET A 158 13.50 -10.21 -2.54
N VAL A 159 13.21 -11.44 -2.11
CA VAL A 159 11.85 -11.99 -2.13
C VAL A 159 11.01 -11.27 -1.09
N TRP A 160 11.54 -11.06 0.11
CA TRP A 160 10.89 -10.24 1.14
C TRP A 160 10.59 -8.81 0.67
N ARG A 161 11.51 -8.21 -0.09
CA ARG A 161 11.30 -6.89 -0.72
C ARG A 161 10.06 -6.88 -1.60
N ASN A 162 9.96 -7.84 -2.51
CA ASN A 162 8.97 -7.88 -3.57
C ASN A 162 7.61 -8.36 -3.09
N CYS A 163 7.59 -9.38 -2.24
CA CYS A 163 6.34 -10.02 -1.86
C CYS A 163 5.69 -9.38 -0.62
N VAL A 164 6.47 -8.68 0.22
CA VAL A 164 5.97 -8.18 1.51
C VAL A 164 6.15 -6.68 1.62
N VAL A 165 7.39 -6.17 1.57
CA VAL A 165 7.64 -4.76 1.92
C VAL A 165 7.09 -3.79 0.86
N ALA A 166 7.32 -4.05 -0.42
CA ALA A 166 6.80 -3.20 -1.49
C ALA A 166 5.24 -3.19 -1.50
N PRO A 167 4.55 -4.34 -1.51
CA PRO A 167 3.08 -4.36 -1.47
C PRO A 167 2.49 -3.66 -0.26
N ILE A 168 3.04 -3.86 0.94
CA ILE A 168 2.54 -3.21 2.16
C ILE A 168 2.70 -1.70 2.08
N THR A 169 3.90 -1.22 1.73
CA THR A 169 4.17 0.22 1.70
C THR A 169 3.41 0.93 0.58
N GLU A 170 3.26 0.29 -0.58
CA GLU A 170 2.47 0.83 -1.69
C GLU A 170 0.97 0.88 -1.34
N GLU A 171 0.37 -0.19 -0.81
CA GLU A 171 -1.03 -0.16 -0.40
C GLU A 171 -1.29 0.88 0.70
N LEU A 172 -0.37 1.02 1.66
CA LEU A 172 -0.52 2.00 2.73
C LEU A 172 -0.47 3.45 2.21
N VAL A 173 0.51 3.77 1.35
CA VAL A 173 0.67 5.15 0.84
C VAL A 173 -0.37 5.48 -0.22
N PHE A 174 -0.55 4.63 -1.23
CA PHE A 174 -1.38 4.94 -2.39
C PHE A 174 -2.87 4.68 -2.16
N ARG A 175 -3.24 3.72 -1.31
CA ARG A 175 -4.65 3.42 -1.02
C ARG A 175 -5.06 4.01 0.31
N ALA A 176 -4.41 3.62 1.41
CA ALA A 176 -4.87 4.02 2.74
C ALA A 176 -4.71 5.53 2.99
N CYS A 177 -3.65 6.17 2.49
CA CYS A 177 -3.43 7.61 2.71
C CYS A 177 -4.09 8.51 1.64
N MET A 178 -4.01 8.16 0.35
CA MET A 178 -4.50 9.05 -0.73
C MET A 178 -6.01 8.99 -0.94
N VAL A 179 -6.63 7.82 -0.84
CA VAL A 179 -8.09 7.67 -1.03
C VAL A 179 -8.90 8.55 -0.08
N PRO A 180 -8.68 8.55 1.25
CA PRO A 180 -9.45 9.41 2.14
C PRO A 180 -9.17 10.91 1.93
N LEU A 181 -7.93 11.30 1.58
CA LEU A 181 -7.63 12.70 1.24
C LEU A 181 -8.39 13.17 0.00
N LEU A 182 -8.44 12.35 -1.05
CA LEU A 182 -9.17 12.69 -2.28
C LEU A 182 -10.69 12.69 -2.06
N LEU A 183 -11.22 11.79 -1.23
CA LEU A 183 -12.63 11.83 -0.82
C LEU A 183 -12.95 13.12 -0.05
N CYS A 184 -12.09 13.52 0.88
CA CYS A 184 -12.24 14.80 1.60
C CYS A 184 -12.02 16.03 0.70
N GLY A 185 -11.29 15.86 -0.40
CA GLY A 185 -11.12 16.87 -1.47
C GLY A 185 -12.33 17.02 -2.41
N GLY A 186 -13.40 16.24 -2.20
CA GLY A 186 -14.62 16.29 -3.00
C GLY A 186 -14.58 15.46 -4.29
N PHE A 187 -13.59 14.59 -4.46
CA PHE A 187 -13.49 13.73 -5.64
C PHE A 187 -14.45 12.53 -5.54
N LYS A 188 -15.08 12.18 -6.67
CA LYS A 188 -15.89 10.95 -6.78
C LYS A 188 -14.99 9.72 -6.77
N ILE A 189 -15.48 8.61 -6.22
CA ILE A 189 -14.77 7.32 -6.15
C ILE A 189 -14.21 6.89 -7.52
N TYR A 190 -14.99 7.05 -8.60
CA TYR A 190 -14.54 6.73 -9.96
C TYR A 190 -13.30 7.54 -10.37
N SER A 191 -13.24 8.83 -10.05
CA SER A 191 -12.06 9.67 -10.33
C SER A 191 -10.85 9.22 -9.52
N ILE A 192 -11.06 8.76 -8.28
CA ILE A 192 -9.99 8.25 -7.41
C ILE A 192 -9.37 6.96 -7.98
N ILE A 193 -10.20 6.07 -8.54
CA ILE A 193 -9.73 4.84 -9.19
C ILE A 193 -8.81 5.17 -10.37
N PHE A 194 -9.10 6.22 -11.15
CA PHE A 194 -8.23 6.64 -12.26
C PHE A 194 -7.01 7.48 -11.82
N LEU A 195 -7.13 8.24 -10.74
CA LEU A 195 -6.04 9.07 -10.22
C LEU A 195 -4.96 8.23 -9.52
N SER A 196 -5.34 7.14 -8.86
CA SER A 196 -4.39 6.29 -8.12
C SER A 196 -3.26 5.74 -9.01
N PRO A 197 -3.52 5.15 -10.20
CA PRO A 197 -2.47 4.77 -11.16
C PRO A 197 -1.61 5.94 -11.65
N ILE A 198 -2.16 7.16 -11.74
CA ILE A 198 -1.42 8.35 -12.18
C ILE A 198 -0.40 8.75 -11.12
N PHE A 199 -0.78 8.78 -9.84
CA PHE A 199 0.17 9.04 -8.75
C PHE A 199 1.25 7.97 -8.66
N PHE A 200 0.90 6.71 -8.93
CA PHE A 200 1.88 5.63 -9.03
C PHE A 200 2.88 5.84 -10.17
N SER A 201 2.41 6.38 -11.29
CA SER A 201 3.23 6.66 -12.48
C SER A 201 4.15 7.87 -12.28
N LEU A 202 3.72 8.90 -11.53
CA LEU A 202 4.59 10.01 -11.13
C LEU A 202 5.76 9.57 -10.25
N GLY A 203 5.62 8.40 -9.65
CA GLY A 203 6.58 7.82 -8.73
C GLY A 203 7.51 6.77 -9.32
N LYS A 204 7.48 6.49 -10.62
CA LYS A 204 8.36 5.49 -11.25
C LYS A 204 9.09 6.10 -12.43
#